data_AF-A0A316NB32-F1
#
_entry.id   AF-A0A316NB32-F1
#
_cell.length_a   1.000
_cell.length_b   1.000
_cell.length_c   1.000
_cell.angle_alpha   90.00
_cell.angle_beta   90.00
_cell.angle_gamma   90.00
#
_symmetry.space_group_name_H-M   'P 1'
#
loop_
_entity.id
_entity.type
_entity.pdbx_description
1 polymer ?
#
loop_
_entity_poly.entity_id
_entity_poly.type
_entity_poly.pdbx_seq_one_letter_code
_entity_poly.pdbx_strand_id
1 'polypeptide(L)'
;MYKIGIDLVDISRMQKCLENPRFLTRVFSVGEQAHICPNGRPNAQSAAANFAAKEAFSKALGTGVRGFFLNEVSVLRHENGEPYLSLTGRAKAIADERSLSFTVSLTHEAGSACAVVIACADSRALPALTDARIQRLRQHFGADFSGGIPLERGLIASVFPRRDAYSHKGSYGKLTIVAGCRNYRGAAALCTHAALRSGAGVVTLASVPEAVDAVASKLYEAVYRPLPENEEGTLSTLAIPLLLEQIKGCSALLIGCGLGWNEDTTAVVCTLIEEADCPIVLDADGINCISSCIDILRTAKRRMIVTPHIGEMSRLCRKSAAEIKADPIRCAKEFAQKYGVVLVLKDADTVIASPDGTVYLNTTGNAGMARGGSGDVLAGILAAFVAQGLPAEYAAGCGVYLHGAAGDLAAQEGSMLGMLPSDMIAVLPKLYHFAEGD
;
A
#
# COMPACT_ATOMS: atom_id res chain seq x y z
N MET A 1 -0.05 -9.75 14.76
CA MET A 1 0.61 -10.60 15.79
C MET A 1 0.70 -9.79 17.08
N TYR A 2 0.29 -10.37 18.22
CA TYR A 2 0.38 -9.73 19.52
C TYR A 2 1.62 -10.21 20.26
N LYS A 3 2.33 -9.30 20.94
CA LYS A 3 3.37 -9.64 21.92
C LYS A 3 2.95 -9.12 23.27
N ILE A 4 3.28 -9.87 24.31
CA ILE A 4 2.88 -9.55 25.67
C ILE A 4 4.13 -9.45 26.52
N GLY A 5 4.19 -8.41 27.33
CA GLY A 5 5.14 -8.29 28.41
C GLY A 5 4.41 -8.12 29.72
N ILE A 6 4.90 -8.79 30.76
CA ILE A 6 4.42 -8.66 32.12
C ILE A 6 5.62 -8.48 33.04
N ASP A 7 5.50 -7.60 34.01
CA ASP A 7 6.51 -7.46 35.05
C ASP A 7 5.88 -7.22 36.42
N LEU A 8 6.60 -7.64 37.45
CA LEU A 8 6.22 -7.53 38.85
C LEU A 8 7.38 -6.93 39.64
N VAL A 9 7.11 -5.83 40.34
CA VAL A 9 8.10 -5.06 41.08
C VAL A 9 7.74 -5.06 42.55
N ASP A 10 8.72 -5.37 43.39
CA ASP A 10 8.60 -5.25 44.84
C ASP A 10 8.64 -3.76 45.26
N ILE A 11 7.61 -3.32 45.98
CA ILE A 11 7.46 -1.90 46.36
C ILE A 11 8.52 -1.50 47.39
N SER A 12 8.91 -2.41 48.29
CA SER A 12 9.91 -2.11 49.31
C SER A 12 11.30 -1.89 48.69
N ARG A 13 11.61 -2.62 47.62
CA ARG A 13 12.82 -2.44 46.82
C ARG A 13 12.77 -1.12 46.06
N MET A 14 11.63 -0.78 45.48
CA MET A 14 11.45 0.52 44.82
C MET A 14 11.67 1.68 45.80
N GLN A 15 11.13 1.58 47.02
CA GLN A 15 11.31 2.58 48.06
C GLN A 15 12.79 2.83 48.37
N LYS A 16 13.59 1.75 48.52
CA LYS A 16 15.06 1.87 48.70
C LYS A 16 15.75 2.51 47.50
N CYS A 17 15.32 2.20 46.27
CA CYS A 17 15.90 2.81 45.06
C CYS A 17 15.62 4.32 44.99
N LEU A 18 14.44 4.76 45.43
CA LEU A 18 14.03 6.17 45.43
C LEU A 18 14.80 7.03 46.43
N GLU A 19 15.52 6.44 47.39
CA GLU A 19 16.44 7.17 48.27
C GLU A 19 17.62 7.78 47.49
N ASN A 20 17.95 7.25 46.31
CA ASN A 20 18.96 7.81 45.42
C ASN A 20 18.33 8.86 44.47
N PRO A 21 18.65 10.15 44.61
CA PRO A 21 18.03 11.21 43.78
C PRO A 21 18.27 11.04 42.28
N ARG A 22 19.40 10.42 41.89
CA ARG A 22 19.73 10.17 40.47
C ARG A 22 18.89 9.05 39.86
N PHE A 23 18.30 8.18 40.68
CA PHE A 23 17.46 7.08 40.19
C PHE A 23 16.21 7.64 39.51
N LEU A 24 15.55 8.61 40.15
CA LEU A 24 14.31 9.20 39.66
C LEU A 24 14.48 9.77 38.25
N THR A 25 15.53 10.57 38.02
CA THR A 25 15.80 11.24 36.74
C THR A 25 16.30 10.30 35.65
N ARG A 26 16.96 9.19 36.02
CA ARG A 26 17.48 8.20 35.07
C ARG A 26 16.38 7.28 34.56
N VAL A 27 15.37 7.02 35.39
CA VAL A 27 14.35 6.00 35.14
C VAL A 27 13.03 6.60 34.69
N PHE A 28 12.61 7.72 35.27
CA PHE A 28 11.30 8.33 35.02
C PHE A 28 11.45 9.66 34.27
N SER A 29 10.58 9.90 33.28
CA SER A 29 10.55 11.16 32.56
C SER A 29 10.00 12.30 33.42
N VAL A 30 10.15 13.54 32.96
CA VAL A 30 9.63 14.73 33.67
C VAL A 30 8.11 14.63 33.90
N GLY A 31 7.37 14.13 32.91
CA GLY A 31 5.91 13.93 33.03
C GLY A 31 5.55 12.88 34.08
N GLU A 32 6.31 11.79 34.19
CA GLU A 32 6.10 10.77 35.22
C GLU A 32 6.46 11.28 36.62
N GLN A 33 7.54 12.06 36.74
CA GLN A 33 7.98 12.62 38.01
C GLN A 33 6.91 13.51 38.64
N ALA A 34 6.19 14.30 37.83
CA ALA A 34 5.07 15.10 38.32
C ALA A 34 3.95 14.25 38.96
N HIS A 35 3.68 13.06 38.41
CA HIS A 35 2.70 12.14 38.95
C HIS A 35 3.22 11.33 40.15
N ILE A 36 4.48 10.90 40.11
CA ILE A 36 5.12 10.12 41.18
C ILE A 36 5.35 10.99 42.42
N CYS A 37 5.62 12.29 42.23
CA CYS A 37 5.94 13.23 43.31
C CYS A 37 4.91 14.35 43.46
N PRO A 38 3.61 14.07 43.69
CA PRO A 38 2.56 15.10 43.69
C PRO A 38 2.76 16.16 44.79
N ASN A 39 3.39 15.78 45.90
CA ASN A 39 3.71 16.67 47.04
C ASN A 39 5.23 16.87 47.20
N GLY A 40 6.02 16.70 46.13
CA GLY A 40 7.48 16.82 46.18
C GLY A 40 8.22 15.63 46.81
N ARG A 41 7.51 14.58 47.23
CA ARG A 41 8.09 13.29 47.68
C ARG A 41 7.61 12.15 46.80
N PRO A 42 8.49 11.21 46.38
CA PRO A 42 8.11 10.14 45.48
C PRO A 42 7.23 9.09 46.18
N ASN A 43 6.11 8.76 45.55
CA ASN A 43 5.25 7.65 45.94
C ASN A 43 5.84 6.34 45.40
N ALA A 44 6.28 5.47 46.31
CA ALA A 44 6.91 4.19 45.96
C ALA A 44 5.98 3.23 45.21
N GLN A 45 4.67 3.27 45.47
CA GLN A 45 3.68 2.45 44.77
C GLN A 45 3.54 2.87 43.31
N SER A 46 3.33 4.18 43.06
CA SER A 46 3.23 4.71 41.70
C SER A 46 4.53 4.53 40.92
N ALA A 47 5.68 4.74 41.57
CA ALA A 47 6.99 4.49 40.96
C ALA A 47 7.19 3.01 40.60
N ALA A 48 6.78 2.08 41.49
CA ALA A 48 6.88 0.65 41.24
C ALA A 48 5.99 0.21 40.07
N ALA A 49 4.75 0.72 39.99
CA ALA A 49 3.83 0.42 38.90
C ALA A 49 4.34 0.96 37.55
N ASN A 50 4.83 2.20 37.51
CA ASN A 50 5.43 2.77 36.31
C ASN A 50 6.71 2.03 35.89
N PHE A 51 7.53 1.59 36.85
CA PHE A 51 8.72 0.78 36.57
C PHE A 51 8.36 -0.58 35.98
N ALA A 52 7.38 -1.26 36.57
CA ALA A 52 6.87 -2.53 36.07
C ALA A 52 6.38 -2.38 34.62
N ALA A 53 5.68 -1.28 34.30
CA ALA A 53 5.22 -1.02 32.94
C ALA A 53 6.37 -0.83 31.94
N LYS A 54 7.49 -0.20 32.33
CA LYS A 54 8.66 -0.06 31.46
C LYS A 54 9.36 -1.40 31.20
N GLU A 55 9.49 -2.24 32.22
CA GLU A 55 10.02 -3.60 32.09
C GLU A 55 9.10 -4.49 31.24
N ALA A 56 7.79 -4.42 31.48
CA ALA A 56 6.78 -5.09 30.67
C ALA A 56 6.85 -4.62 29.21
N PHE A 57 6.97 -3.32 28.95
CA PHE A 57 7.18 -2.79 27.60
C PHE A 57 8.45 -3.37 26.96
N SER A 58 9.57 -3.43 27.69
CA SER A 58 10.81 -4.00 27.17
C SER A 58 10.67 -5.47 26.75
N LYS A 59 9.89 -6.26 27.50
CA LYS A 59 9.57 -7.66 27.18
C LYS A 59 8.66 -7.76 25.96
N ALA A 60 7.61 -6.93 25.90
CA ALA A 60 6.68 -6.90 24.77
C ALA A 60 7.38 -6.47 23.47
N LEU A 61 8.31 -5.51 23.55
CA LEU A 61 9.12 -5.05 22.42
C LEU A 61 10.10 -6.14 21.94
N GLY A 62 10.59 -6.99 22.84
CA GLY A 62 11.50 -8.10 22.55
C GLY A 62 12.97 -7.69 22.43
N THR A 63 13.39 -6.58 23.04
CA THR A 63 14.78 -6.10 23.02
C THR A 63 15.54 -6.40 24.31
N GLY A 64 14.83 -6.71 25.40
CA GLY A 64 15.37 -6.62 26.76
C GLY A 64 15.75 -5.18 27.14
N VAL A 65 16.14 -4.97 28.42
CA VAL A 65 16.32 -3.65 29.06
C VAL A 65 17.58 -2.89 28.56
N ARG A 66 18.21 -3.35 27.48
CA ARG A 66 19.46 -2.77 26.93
C ARG A 66 19.26 -2.07 25.58
N GLY A 67 18.06 -2.11 25.01
CA GLY A 67 17.77 -1.55 23.68
C GLY A 67 17.55 -0.04 23.64
N PHE A 68 17.23 0.59 24.77
CA PHE A 68 16.84 2.00 24.91
C PHE A 68 17.00 2.45 26.37
N PHE A 69 16.90 3.74 26.65
CA PHE A 69 16.91 4.25 28.03
C PHE A 69 15.51 4.20 28.66
N LEU A 70 15.39 3.79 29.93
CA LEU A 70 14.08 3.62 30.58
C LEU A 70 13.24 4.91 30.64
N ASN A 71 13.88 6.08 30.69
CA ASN A 71 13.20 7.38 30.66
C ASN A 71 12.63 7.76 29.27
N GLU A 72 13.00 7.03 28.20
CA GLU A 72 12.41 7.19 26.87
C GLU A 72 11.00 6.58 26.76
N VAL A 73 10.61 5.75 27.73
CA VAL A 73 9.29 5.10 27.82
C VAL A 73 8.55 5.69 29.01
N SER A 74 7.60 6.57 28.79
CA SER A 74 6.86 7.24 29.86
C SER A 74 5.48 6.62 30.07
N VAL A 75 5.09 6.36 31.32
CA VAL A 75 3.73 5.96 31.67
C VAL A 75 2.93 7.19 32.08
N LEU A 76 2.08 7.68 31.17
CA LEU A 76 1.24 8.85 31.36
C LEU A 76 -0.23 8.42 31.51
N ARG A 77 -1.12 9.36 31.79
CA ARG A 77 -2.56 9.10 31.95
C ARG A 77 -3.38 10.10 31.14
N HIS A 78 -4.46 9.64 30.53
CA HIS A 78 -5.49 10.48 29.93
C HIS A 78 -6.30 11.19 31.03
N GLU A 79 -7.16 12.15 30.65
CA GLU A 79 -8.02 12.88 31.60
C GLU A 79 -8.98 11.96 32.37
N ASN A 80 -9.39 10.84 31.76
CA ASN A 80 -10.22 9.81 32.39
C ASN A 80 -9.44 8.89 33.36
N GLY A 81 -8.12 9.10 33.53
CA GLY A 81 -7.23 8.30 34.37
C GLY A 81 -6.64 7.05 33.72
N GLU A 82 -7.03 6.73 32.48
CA GLU A 82 -6.52 5.58 31.74
C GLU A 82 -5.02 5.74 31.43
N PRO A 83 -4.17 4.75 31.77
CA PRO A 83 -2.75 4.83 31.53
C PRO A 83 -2.39 4.55 30.06
N TYR A 84 -1.41 5.26 29.53
CA TYR A 84 -0.85 5.04 28.20
C TYR A 84 0.68 5.18 28.19
N LEU A 85 1.33 4.60 27.17
CA LEU A 85 2.77 4.73 26.97
C LEU A 85 3.09 5.84 25.97
N SER A 86 3.96 6.76 26.36
CA SER A 86 4.54 7.77 25.47
C SER A 86 6.02 7.44 25.21
N LEU A 87 6.38 7.30 23.94
CA LEU A 87 7.71 6.85 23.51
C LEU A 87 8.50 7.99 22.88
N THR A 88 9.78 8.09 23.24
CA THR A 88 10.74 9.03 22.67
C THR A 88 12.04 8.32 22.27
N GLY A 89 12.97 9.04 21.63
CA GLY A 89 14.32 8.55 21.36
C GLY A 89 14.37 7.20 20.65
N ARG A 90 15.25 6.31 21.14
CA ARG A 90 15.49 5.00 20.55
C ARG A 90 14.32 4.04 20.76
N ALA A 91 13.63 4.12 21.89
CA ALA A 91 12.42 3.33 22.14
C ALA A 91 11.35 3.56 21.05
N LYS A 92 11.12 4.84 20.68
CA LYS A 92 10.19 5.19 19.60
C LYS A 92 10.66 4.68 18.25
N ALA A 93 11.94 4.86 17.92
CA ALA A 93 12.50 4.41 16.64
C ALA A 93 12.31 2.90 16.44
N ILE A 94 12.58 2.08 17.47
CA ILE A 94 12.40 0.62 17.41
C ILE A 94 10.92 0.25 17.29
N ALA A 95 10.03 0.94 18.01
CA ALA A 95 8.59 0.73 17.91
C ALA A 95 8.07 1.05 16.50
N ASP A 96 8.47 2.19 15.93
CA ASP A 96 8.08 2.63 14.58
C ASP A 96 8.64 1.69 13.50
N GLU A 97 9.89 1.25 13.61
CA GLU A 97 10.52 0.32 12.66
C GLU A 97 9.78 -1.02 12.61
N ARG A 98 9.27 -1.45 13.77
CA ARG A 98 8.51 -2.70 13.92
C ARG A 98 7.00 -2.50 13.71
N SER A 99 6.56 -1.28 13.39
CA SER A 99 5.15 -0.88 13.33
C SER A 99 4.35 -1.38 14.53
N LEU A 100 4.83 -1.14 15.76
CA LEU A 100 4.17 -1.59 16.99
C LEU A 100 3.46 -0.43 17.69
N SER A 101 2.20 -0.65 18.05
CA SER A 101 1.45 0.14 19.02
C SER A 101 1.37 -0.61 20.35
N PHE A 102 1.15 0.11 21.45
CA PHE A 102 1.19 -0.47 22.80
C PHE A 102 -0.01 -0.02 23.63
N THR A 103 -0.58 -0.97 24.37
CA THR A 103 -1.55 -0.72 25.43
C THR A 103 -0.97 -1.21 26.76
N VAL A 104 -1.24 -0.49 27.84
CA VAL A 104 -0.71 -0.81 29.17
C VAL A 104 -1.84 -0.87 30.19
N SER A 105 -1.75 -1.83 31.11
CA SER A 105 -2.55 -1.88 32.32
C SER A 105 -1.62 -2.12 33.51
N LEU A 106 -1.90 -1.45 34.62
CA LEU A 106 -1.06 -1.50 35.82
C LEU A 106 -1.92 -1.56 37.08
N THR A 107 -1.43 -2.29 38.07
CA THR A 107 -2.06 -2.45 39.38
C THR A 107 -0.99 -2.55 40.47
N HIS A 108 -1.39 -2.34 41.71
CA HIS A 108 -0.54 -2.46 42.87
C HIS A 108 -1.35 -2.88 44.09
N GLU A 109 -0.72 -3.69 44.95
CA GLU A 109 -1.25 -4.12 46.24
C GLU A 109 -0.12 -4.02 47.27
N ALA A 110 -0.40 -4.13 48.58
CA ALA A 110 0.47 -3.83 49.72
C ALA A 110 1.78 -4.67 49.85
N GLY A 111 2.62 -4.65 48.82
CA GLY A 111 3.91 -5.34 48.71
C GLY A 111 4.46 -5.36 47.28
N SER A 112 3.60 -5.34 46.25
CA SER A 112 4.03 -5.45 44.86
C SER A 112 3.21 -4.58 43.89
N ALA A 113 3.83 -4.23 42.78
CA ALA A 113 3.19 -3.59 41.64
C ALA A 113 3.37 -4.43 40.40
N CYS A 114 2.33 -4.56 39.59
CA CYS A 114 2.31 -5.35 38.37
C CYS A 114 1.91 -4.48 37.19
N ALA A 115 2.49 -4.74 36.03
CA ALA A 115 2.03 -4.16 34.78
C ALA A 115 2.04 -5.19 33.66
N VAL A 116 1.06 -5.06 32.78
CA VAL A 116 0.94 -5.82 31.54
C VAL A 116 0.96 -4.82 30.39
N VAL A 117 1.84 -5.08 29.41
CA VAL A 117 1.91 -4.34 28.17
C VAL A 117 1.62 -5.28 27.02
N ILE A 118 0.67 -4.90 26.18
CA ILE A 118 0.38 -5.59 24.92
C ILE A 118 0.96 -4.73 23.82
N ALA A 119 1.88 -5.30 23.05
CA ALA A 119 2.31 -4.74 21.79
C ALA A 119 1.50 -5.36 20.65
N CYS A 120 0.83 -4.53 19.88
CA CYS A 120 0.14 -4.94 18.68
C CYS A 120 0.91 -4.42 17.48
N ALA A 121 1.15 -5.26 16.47
CA ALA A 121 1.50 -4.74 15.16
C ALA A 121 0.37 -3.82 14.72
N ASP A 122 0.66 -2.53 14.58
CA ASP A 122 -0.29 -1.56 14.09
C ASP A 122 -0.56 -1.87 12.63
N SER A 123 -1.58 -2.69 12.38
CA SER A 123 -2.03 -3.05 11.04
C SER A 123 -2.55 -1.84 10.25
N ARG A 124 -2.66 -0.68 10.91
CA ARG A 124 -3.05 0.61 10.32
C ARG A 124 -1.85 1.39 9.77
N ALA A 125 -0.63 1.07 10.21
CA ALA A 125 0.56 1.80 9.81
C ALA A 125 1.11 1.28 8.48
N LEU A 126 1.29 2.20 7.51
CA LEU A 126 1.97 1.89 6.26
C LEU A 126 3.42 1.41 6.50
N PRO A 127 3.90 0.42 5.72
CA PRO A 127 5.18 -0.23 5.98
C PRO A 127 6.37 0.70 5.74
N ALA A 128 7.21 0.95 6.74
CA ALA A 128 8.34 1.88 6.61
C ALA A 128 9.41 1.42 5.59
N LEU A 129 10.21 2.39 5.11
CA LEU A 129 11.43 2.11 4.35
C LEU A 129 12.54 1.71 5.34
N THR A 130 12.65 0.42 5.63
CA THR A 130 13.62 -0.12 6.60
C THR A 130 15.04 -0.14 6.05
N ASP A 131 16.03 -0.25 6.95
CA ASP A 131 17.45 -0.40 6.56
C ASP A 131 17.68 -1.58 5.60
N ALA A 132 16.95 -2.68 5.79
CA ALA A 132 17.00 -3.84 4.90
C ALA A 132 16.52 -3.49 3.48
N ARG A 133 15.46 -2.70 3.35
CA ARG A 133 14.95 -2.23 2.05
C ARG A 133 15.90 -1.23 1.40
N ILE A 134 16.50 -0.34 2.18
CA ILE A 134 17.54 0.58 1.70
C ILE A 134 18.76 -0.19 1.18
N GLN A 135 19.21 -1.20 1.93
CA GLN A 135 20.33 -2.03 1.51
C GLN A 135 20.03 -2.80 0.20
N ARG A 136 18.81 -3.34 0.07
CA ARG A 136 18.33 -3.98 -1.16
C ARG A 136 18.37 -3.00 -2.34
N LEU A 137 17.90 -1.77 -2.18
CA LEU A 137 18.00 -0.74 -3.22
C LEU A 137 19.44 -0.40 -3.57
N ARG A 138 20.33 -0.28 -2.58
CA ARG A 138 21.75 -0.02 -2.84
C ARG A 138 22.42 -1.15 -3.62
N GLN A 139 22.03 -2.40 -3.35
CA GLN A 139 22.54 -3.56 -4.09
C GLN A 139 22.06 -3.57 -5.54
N HIS A 140 20.81 -3.15 -5.79
CA HIS A 140 20.22 -3.18 -7.12
C HIS A 140 20.58 -1.94 -7.97
N PHE A 141 20.61 -0.75 -7.36
CA PHE A 141 20.71 0.55 -8.04
C PHE A 141 21.93 1.39 -7.61
N GLY A 142 22.84 0.84 -6.82
CA GLY A 142 24.03 1.57 -6.34
C GLY A 142 23.74 2.55 -5.20
N ALA A 143 24.79 3.23 -4.73
CA ALA A 143 24.76 4.03 -3.49
C ALA A 143 23.70 5.14 -3.48
N ASP A 144 23.52 5.82 -4.62
CA ASP A 144 22.57 6.93 -4.83
C ASP A 144 21.31 6.50 -5.59
N PHE A 145 21.03 5.19 -5.62
CA PHE A 145 19.88 4.59 -6.31
C PHE A 145 19.77 4.97 -7.80
N SER A 146 20.89 5.25 -8.46
CA SER A 146 20.95 5.79 -9.83
C SER A 146 20.04 7.00 -10.06
N GLY A 147 19.85 7.84 -9.04
CA GLY A 147 18.98 9.01 -9.07
C GLY A 147 17.48 8.72 -8.92
N GLY A 148 17.10 7.49 -8.59
CA GLY A 148 15.73 7.14 -8.23
C GLY A 148 15.39 7.53 -6.79
N ILE A 149 14.13 7.88 -6.55
CA ILE A 149 13.62 8.32 -5.24
C ILE A 149 12.85 7.15 -4.61
N PRO A 150 13.31 6.57 -3.48
CA PRO A 150 12.54 5.55 -2.78
C PRO A 150 11.17 6.07 -2.34
N LEU A 151 10.11 5.28 -2.56
CA LEU A 151 8.80 5.60 -2.02
C LEU A 151 8.79 5.40 -0.51
N GLU A 152 8.31 6.42 0.20
CA GLU A 152 8.19 6.42 1.64
C GLU A 152 6.76 6.71 2.09
N ARG A 153 6.39 6.16 3.25
CA ARG A 153 5.07 6.35 3.86
C ARG A 153 4.64 7.82 3.95
N GLY A 154 5.58 8.75 4.18
CA GLY A 154 5.29 10.17 4.31
C GLY A 154 4.76 10.79 3.01
N LEU A 155 5.40 10.44 1.88
CA LEU A 155 4.94 10.86 0.57
C LEU A 155 3.54 10.28 0.30
N ILE A 156 3.37 8.97 0.49
CA ILE A 156 2.08 8.30 0.26
C ILE A 156 0.98 8.94 1.11
N ALA A 157 1.22 9.13 2.40
CA ALA A 157 0.26 9.76 3.30
C ALA A 157 -0.11 11.20 2.92
N SER A 158 0.83 11.95 2.34
CA SER A 158 0.61 13.34 1.94
C SER A 158 -0.23 13.49 0.67
N VAL A 159 -0.21 12.50 -0.23
CA VAL A 159 -0.90 12.56 -1.53
C VAL A 159 -2.12 11.64 -1.61
N PHE A 160 -2.30 10.71 -0.68
CA PHE A 160 -3.39 9.73 -0.72
C PHE A 160 -4.77 10.43 -0.69
N PRO A 161 -5.74 10.00 -1.52
CA PRO A 161 -7.06 10.62 -1.58
C PRO A 161 -7.79 10.48 -0.23
N ARG A 162 -8.33 11.60 0.27
CA ARG A 162 -9.16 11.62 1.48
C ARG A 162 -10.64 11.56 1.11
N ARG A 163 -11.44 10.95 1.99
CA ARG A 163 -12.89 10.94 1.86
C ARG A 163 -13.51 12.08 2.65
N ASP A 164 -14.25 12.94 1.97
CA ASP A 164 -15.02 14.02 2.59
C ASP A 164 -16.35 13.48 3.14
N ALA A 165 -16.71 13.88 4.36
CA ALA A 165 -17.97 13.50 4.99
C ALA A 165 -19.20 13.96 4.19
N TYR A 166 -19.09 15.07 3.45
CA TYR A 166 -20.16 15.67 2.65
C TYR A 166 -20.00 15.37 1.15
N SER A 167 -19.72 14.11 0.83
CA SER A 167 -19.51 13.63 -0.55
C SER A 167 -20.58 12.63 -0.99
N HIS A 168 -20.60 12.31 -2.28
CA HIS A 168 -21.46 11.27 -2.86
C HIS A 168 -20.65 10.36 -3.78
N LYS A 169 -21.23 9.26 -4.27
CA LYS A 169 -20.55 8.33 -5.19
C LYS A 169 -19.91 9.01 -6.41
N GLY A 170 -20.50 10.07 -6.96
CA GLY A 170 -19.92 10.83 -8.07
C GLY A 170 -18.65 11.62 -7.73
N SER A 171 -18.40 11.91 -6.44
CA SER A 171 -17.25 12.69 -5.97
C SER A 171 -15.95 11.89 -6.11
N TYR A 172 -16.05 10.56 -6.13
CA TYR A 172 -14.94 9.62 -6.21
C TYR A 172 -14.79 9.01 -7.60
N GLY A 173 -15.37 9.66 -8.59
CA GLY A 173 -15.25 9.33 -10.01
C GLY A 173 -16.02 8.10 -10.47
N LYS A 174 -16.10 7.99 -11.80
CA LYS A 174 -16.66 6.85 -12.52
C LYS A 174 -15.54 6.15 -13.28
N LEU A 175 -15.23 4.92 -12.89
CA LEU A 175 -14.23 4.08 -13.53
C LEU A 175 -14.90 3.08 -14.46
N THR A 176 -14.48 3.02 -15.73
CA THR A 176 -14.81 1.91 -16.63
C THR A 176 -13.60 1.01 -16.80
N ILE A 177 -13.80 -0.29 -16.62
CA ILE A 177 -12.80 -1.34 -16.77
C ILE A 177 -13.16 -2.15 -18.01
N VAL A 178 -12.27 -2.17 -19.00
CA VAL A 178 -12.35 -2.97 -20.21
C VAL A 178 -11.36 -4.11 -20.07
N ALA A 179 -11.84 -5.24 -19.55
CA ALA A 179 -11.03 -6.37 -19.13
C ALA A 179 -11.81 -7.69 -19.25
N GLY A 180 -11.08 -8.79 -19.38
CA GLY A 180 -11.65 -10.13 -19.45
C GLY A 180 -12.11 -10.54 -20.84
N CYS A 181 -12.11 -11.85 -21.02
CA CYS A 181 -12.63 -12.56 -22.18
C CYS A 181 -13.15 -13.93 -21.72
N ARG A 182 -13.64 -14.75 -22.65
CA ARG A 182 -14.10 -16.12 -22.38
C ARG A 182 -13.12 -16.94 -21.53
N ASN A 183 -11.81 -16.78 -21.76
CA ASN A 183 -10.77 -17.55 -21.09
C ASN A 183 -10.17 -16.85 -19.85
N TYR A 184 -10.19 -15.52 -19.78
CA TYR A 184 -9.51 -14.74 -18.72
C TYR A 184 -10.49 -13.98 -17.82
N ARG A 185 -11.60 -14.62 -17.46
CA ARG A 185 -12.64 -14.07 -16.55
C ARG A 185 -12.08 -13.71 -15.17
N GLY A 186 -11.05 -14.44 -14.72
CA GLY A 186 -10.36 -14.19 -13.45
C GLY A 186 -9.65 -12.84 -13.40
N ALA A 187 -9.04 -12.40 -14.51
CA ALA A 187 -8.37 -11.10 -14.60
C ALA A 187 -9.37 -9.97 -14.39
N ALA A 188 -10.50 -10.02 -15.10
CA ALA A 188 -11.62 -9.08 -14.92
C ALA A 188 -12.16 -9.07 -13.49
N ALA A 189 -12.29 -10.25 -12.85
CA ALA A 189 -12.73 -10.32 -11.46
C ALA A 189 -11.75 -9.63 -10.50
N LEU A 190 -10.45 -9.89 -10.66
CA LEU A 190 -9.42 -9.36 -9.75
C LEU A 190 -9.26 -7.84 -9.89
N CYS A 191 -9.14 -7.32 -11.11
CA CYS A 191 -8.98 -5.88 -11.30
C CYS A 191 -10.24 -5.11 -10.89
N THR A 192 -11.44 -5.64 -11.15
CA THR A 192 -12.71 -5.03 -10.73
C THR A 192 -12.85 -5.03 -9.21
N HIS A 193 -12.55 -6.15 -8.55
CA HIS A 193 -12.64 -6.23 -7.09
C HIS A 193 -11.60 -5.32 -6.41
N ALA A 194 -10.36 -5.29 -6.92
CA ALA A 194 -9.34 -4.39 -6.42
C ALA A 194 -9.74 -2.91 -6.55
N ALA A 195 -10.34 -2.54 -7.69
CA ALA A 195 -10.84 -1.19 -7.92
C ALA A 195 -11.98 -0.81 -6.95
N LEU A 196 -12.95 -1.71 -6.76
CA LEU A 196 -14.05 -1.54 -5.79
C LEU A 196 -13.53 -1.34 -4.36
N ARG A 197 -12.47 -2.05 -3.99
CA ARG A 197 -11.83 -1.90 -2.67
C ARG A 197 -11.01 -0.62 -2.52
N SER A 198 -10.65 0.03 -3.62
CA SER A 198 -9.69 1.15 -3.65
C SER A 198 -10.33 2.53 -3.79
N GLY A 199 -11.62 2.66 -3.47
CA GLY A 199 -12.28 3.95 -3.25
C GLY A 199 -12.93 4.60 -4.47
N ALA A 200 -12.88 3.98 -5.65
CA ALA A 200 -13.61 4.46 -6.82
C ALA A 200 -15.12 4.54 -6.54
N GLY A 201 -15.75 5.63 -6.99
CA GLY A 201 -17.15 5.93 -6.67
C GLY A 201 -18.17 5.04 -7.37
N VAL A 202 -17.98 4.83 -8.67
CA VAL A 202 -18.73 3.86 -9.49
C VAL A 202 -17.74 3.09 -10.33
N VAL A 203 -17.81 1.76 -10.29
CA VAL A 203 -16.97 0.87 -11.10
C VAL A 203 -17.87 0.11 -12.07
N THR A 204 -17.60 0.25 -13.36
CA THR A 204 -18.27 -0.50 -14.43
C THR A 204 -17.30 -1.49 -15.06
N LEU A 205 -17.63 -2.78 -15.07
CA LEU A 205 -16.93 -3.77 -15.88
C LEU A 205 -17.61 -3.87 -17.25
N ALA A 206 -16.89 -3.51 -18.31
CA ALA A 206 -17.30 -3.63 -19.70
C ALA A 206 -16.52 -4.78 -20.36
N SER A 207 -17.22 -5.86 -20.70
CA SER A 207 -16.59 -7.12 -21.13
C SER A 207 -17.57 -7.97 -21.94
N VAL A 208 -17.08 -9.06 -22.55
CA VAL A 208 -17.91 -10.11 -23.14
C VAL A 208 -18.89 -10.72 -22.11
N PRO A 209 -20.07 -11.22 -22.52
CA PRO A 209 -21.13 -11.66 -21.60
C PRO A 209 -20.68 -12.72 -20.60
N GLU A 210 -19.91 -13.72 -21.04
CA GLU A 210 -19.47 -14.83 -20.19
C GLU A 210 -18.53 -14.39 -19.06
N ALA A 211 -17.72 -13.37 -19.33
CA ALA A 211 -16.88 -12.77 -18.30
C ALA A 211 -17.72 -11.91 -17.35
N VAL A 212 -18.68 -11.14 -17.86
CA VAL A 212 -19.63 -10.39 -17.04
C VAL A 212 -20.39 -11.33 -16.09
N ASP A 213 -20.99 -12.41 -16.59
CA ASP A 213 -21.78 -13.34 -15.79
C ASP A 213 -20.93 -14.02 -14.70
N ALA A 214 -19.70 -14.41 -15.05
CA ALA A 214 -18.78 -15.02 -14.09
C ALA A 214 -18.37 -14.05 -12.97
N VAL A 215 -18.15 -12.77 -13.29
CA VAL A 215 -17.78 -11.75 -12.28
C VAL A 215 -19.00 -11.33 -11.45
N ALA A 216 -20.15 -11.11 -12.09
CA ALA A 216 -21.41 -10.73 -11.45
C ALA A 216 -21.89 -11.76 -10.42
N SER A 217 -21.52 -13.03 -10.58
CA SER A 217 -21.81 -14.07 -9.58
C SER A 217 -21.10 -13.88 -8.24
N LYS A 218 -20.04 -13.07 -8.19
CA LYS A 218 -19.17 -12.88 -7.01
C LYS A 218 -19.10 -11.45 -6.50
N LEU A 219 -19.23 -10.46 -7.39
CA LEU A 219 -19.12 -9.04 -7.04
C LEU A 219 -20.46 -8.36 -7.30
N TYR A 220 -21.12 -7.89 -6.24
CA TYR A 220 -22.47 -7.33 -6.35
C TYR A 220 -22.47 -5.82 -6.60
N GLU A 221 -21.34 -5.17 -6.30
CA GLU A 221 -21.21 -3.71 -6.24
C GLU A 221 -20.89 -3.08 -7.60
N ALA A 222 -20.30 -3.83 -8.52
CA ALA A 222 -19.95 -3.33 -9.85
C ALA A 222 -21.19 -3.21 -10.75
N VAL A 223 -21.16 -2.21 -11.64
CA VAL A 223 -22.06 -2.14 -12.79
C VAL A 223 -21.50 -3.02 -13.90
N TYR A 224 -22.36 -3.74 -14.60
CA TYR A 224 -21.94 -4.64 -15.67
C TYR A 224 -22.44 -4.16 -17.02
N ARG A 225 -21.52 -4.08 -17.98
CA ARG A 225 -21.79 -3.71 -19.37
C ARG A 225 -21.37 -4.88 -20.28
N PRO A 226 -22.29 -5.83 -20.59
CA PRO A 226 -21.99 -6.86 -21.57
C PRO A 226 -21.82 -6.22 -22.95
N LEU A 227 -20.82 -6.69 -23.69
CA LEU A 227 -20.42 -6.19 -25.01
C LEU A 227 -20.36 -7.33 -26.04
N PRO A 228 -20.50 -7.02 -27.34
CA PRO A 228 -20.34 -8.01 -28.41
C PRO A 228 -19.00 -8.75 -28.34
N GLU A 229 -19.06 -10.08 -28.49
CA GLU A 229 -17.88 -10.94 -28.60
C GLU A 229 -17.67 -11.46 -30.03
N ASN A 230 -16.43 -11.78 -30.38
CA ASN A 230 -16.08 -12.50 -31.59
C ASN A 230 -15.99 -14.02 -31.34
N GLU A 231 -15.70 -14.80 -32.38
CA GLU A 231 -15.67 -16.27 -32.32
C GLU A 231 -14.65 -16.82 -31.30
N GLU A 232 -13.56 -16.07 -31.05
CA GLU A 232 -12.54 -16.41 -30.06
C GLU A 232 -12.99 -16.15 -28.61
N GLY A 233 -14.18 -15.55 -28.41
CA GLY A 233 -14.70 -15.17 -27.11
C GLY A 233 -14.01 -13.93 -26.51
N THR A 234 -13.45 -13.07 -27.37
CA THR A 234 -12.87 -11.77 -27.01
C THR A 234 -13.76 -10.64 -27.52
N LEU A 235 -13.47 -9.39 -27.17
CA LEU A 235 -14.27 -8.26 -27.64
C LEU A 235 -14.23 -8.15 -29.17
N SER A 236 -15.40 -8.02 -29.79
CA SER A 236 -15.52 -7.71 -31.22
C SER A 236 -15.39 -6.20 -31.47
N THR A 237 -14.97 -5.81 -32.67
CA THR A 237 -15.05 -4.40 -33.14
C THR A 237 -16.46 -3.81 -33.06
N LEU A 238 -17.51 -4.64 -33.08
CA LEU A 238 -18.89 -4.20 -32.85
C LEU A 238 -19.12 -3.60 -31.46
N ALA A 239 -18.20 -3.82 -30.49
CA ALA A 239 -18.25 -3.20 -29.18
C ALA A 239 -17.83 -1.72 -29.19
N ILE A 240 -17.12 -1.24 -30.22
CA ILE A 240 -16.54 0.10 -30.27
C ILE A 240 -17.60 1.21 -30.05
N PRO A 241 -18.73 1.25 -30.78
CA PRO A 241 -19.72 2.31 -30.58
C PRO A 241 -20.29 2.34 -29.16
N LEU A 242 -20.51 1.17 -28.56
CA LEU A 242 -21.04 1.02 -27.20
C LEU A 242 -20.02 1.44 -26.14
N LEU A 243 -18.75 1.14 -26.38
CA LEU A 243 -17.64 1.56 -25.53
C LEU A 243 -17.43 3.08 -25.60
N LEU A 244 -17.45 3.66 -26.80
CA LEU A 244 -17.37 5.12 -26.98
C LEU A 244 -18.52 5.86 -26.29
N GLU A 245 -19.72 5.27 -26.24
CA GLU A 245 -20.82 5.77 -25.43
C GLU A 245 -20.52 5.63 -23.92
N GLN A 246 -20.07 4.46 -23.48
CA GLN A 246 -19.79 4.15 -22.07
C GLN A 246 -18.72 5.06 -21.46
N ILE A 247 -17.67 5.42 -22.22
CA ILE A 247 -16.57 6.24 -21.71
C ILE A 247 -16.91 7.73 -21.61
N LYS A 248 -18.05 8.17 -22.16
CA LYS A 248 -18.50 9.57 -22.02
C LYS A 248 -18.77 9.88 -20.54
N GLY A 249 -18.06 10.87 -20.01
CA GLY A 249 -18.19 11.27 -18.61
C GLY A 249 -17.60 10.27 -17.60
N CYS A 250 -16.78 9.32 -18.06
CA CYS A 250 -15.90 8.56 -17.19
C CYS A 250 -14.76 9.43 -16.65
N SER A 251 -14.32 9.13 -15.44
CA SER A 251 -13.21 9.80 -14.77
C SER A 251 -11.87 9.12 -15.06
N ALA A 252 -11.87 7.81 -15.33
CA ALA A 252 -10.71 7.06 -15.80
C ALA A 252 -11.13 5.76 -16.49
N LEU A 253 -10.20 5.18 -17.26
CA LEU A 253 -10.32 3.84 -17.86
C LEU A 253 -9.22 2.91 -17.37
N LEU A 254 -9.56 1.65 -17.17
CA LEU A 254 -8.60 0.54 -17.14
C LEU A 254 -8.81 -0.32 -18.38
N ILE A 255 -7.75 -0.61 -19.12
CA ILE A 255 -7.82 -1.41 -20.34
C ILE A 255 -6.74 -2.50 -20.30
N GLY A 256 -7.12 -3.75 -20.57
CA GLY A 256 -6.17 -4.78 -21.00
C GLY A 256 -6.06 -6.04 -20.15
N CYS A 257 -6.46 -6.02 -18.88
CA CYS A 257 -6.40 -7.20 -18.01
C CYS A 257 -7.18 -8.38 -18.60
N GLY A 258 -6.49 -9.38 -19.19
CA GLY A 258 -7.10 -10.57 -19.78
C GLY A 258 -8.06 -10.30 -20.94
N LEU A 259 -7.81 -9.29 -21.77
CA LEU A 259 -8.65 -9.03 -22.95
C LEU A 259 -8.50 -10.09 -24.05
N GLY A 260 -7.39 -10.83 -24.06
CA GLY A 260 -6.93 -11.52 -25.26
C GLY A 260 -6.33 -10.56 -26.27
N TRP A 261 -5.52 -11.10 -27.18
CA TRP A 261 -4.74 -10.32 -28.14
C TRP A 261 -4.96 -10.84 -29.56
N ASN A 262 -5.81 -10.13 -30.30
CA ASN A 262 -6.09 -10.36 -31.72
C ASN A 262 -6.42 -9.02 -32.40
N GLU A 263 -6.81 -9.07 -33.66
CA GLU A 263 -7.08 -7.87 -34.48
C GLU A 263 -8.24 -7.03 -33.91
N ASP A 264 -9.32 -7.68 -33.48
CA ASP A 264 -10.50 -6.99 -32.93
C ASP A 264 -10.16 -6.29 -31.61
N THR A 265 -9.49 -6.98 -30.67
CA THR A 265 -9.11 -6.37 -29.39
C THR A 265 -8.09 -5.26 -29.59
N THR A 266 -7.19 -5.40 -30.57
CA THR A 266 -6.24 -4.35 -30.95
C THR A 266 -6.96 -3.10 -31.45
N ALA A 267 -7.94 -3.25 -32.35
CA ALA A 267 -8.74 -2.14 -32.85
C ALA A 267 -9.51 -1.44 -31.72
N VAL A 268 -10.15 -2.21 -30.82
CA VAL A 268 -10.85 -1.67 -29.65
C VAL A 268 -9.91 -0.86 -28.76
N VAL A 269 -8.74 -1.41 -28.39
CA VAL A 269 -7.76 -0.73 -27.54
C VAL A 269 -7.25 0.55 -28.19
N CYS A 270 -6.91 0.50 -29.48
CA CYS A 270 -6.41 1.67 -30.21
C CYS A 270 -7.44 2.80 -30.24
N THR A 271 -8.69 2.49 -30.60
CA THR A 271 -9.78 3.49 -30.62
C THR A 271 -10.03 4.10 -29.24
N LEU A 272 -9.99 3.30 -28.17
CA LEU A 272 -10.16 3.81 -26.81
C LEU A 272 -9.03 4.76 -26.39
N ILE A 273 -7.79 4.49 -26.78
CA ILE A 273 -6.64 5.37 -26.51
C ILE A 273 -6.81 6.72 -27.20
N GLU A 274 -7.23 6.70 -28.47
CA GLU A 274 -7.38 7.91 -29.27
C GLU A 274 -8.57 8.76 -28.81
N GLU A 275 -9.68 8.13 -28.42
CA GLU A 275 -10.94 8.84 -28.22
C GLU A 275 -11.22 9.23 -26.76
N ALA A 276 -10.63 8.57 -25.76
CA ALA A 276 -10.93 8.85 -24.36
C ALA A 276 -10.48 10.25 -23.91
N ASP A 277 -11.41 11.03 -23.35
CA ASP A 277 -11.12 12.36 -22.78
C ASP A 277 -10.67 12.31 -21.30
N CYS A 278 -10.52 11.10 -20.75
CA CYS A 278 -10.09 10.82 -19.38
C CYS A 278 -8.79 9.99 -19.35
N PRO A 279 -8.04 10.00 -18.23
CA PRO A 279 -6.83 9.19 -18.08
C PRO A 279 -7.07 7.68 -18.26
N ILE A 280 -6.06 6.98 -18.78
CA ILE A 280 -6.10 5.54 -19.03
C ILE A 280 -4.99 4.84 -18.25
N VAL A 281 -5.32 3.73 -17.59
CA VAL A 281 -4.37 2.72 -17.13
C VAL A 281 -4.37 1.57 -18.13
N LEU A 282 -3.22 1.30 -18.75
CA LEU A 282 -3.05 0.26 -19.77
C LEU A 282 -2.15 -0.85 -19.22
N ASP A 283 -2.70 -2.07 -19.13
CA ASP A 283 -2.00 -3.24 -18.59
C ASP A 283 -2.12 -4.46 -19.53
N ALA A 284 -1.27 -5.47 -19.32
CA ALA A 284 -1.42 -6.81 -19.88
C ALA A 284 -1.69 -6.85 -21.40
N ASP A 285 -2.82 -7.43 -21.82
CA ASP A 285 -3.15 -7.56 -23.25
C ASP A 285 -3.39 -6.22 -23.93
N GLY A 286 -3.77 -5.18 -23.19
CA GLY A 286 -3.84 -3.82 -23.72
C GLY A 286 -2.46 -3.32 -24.15
N ILE A 287 -1.41 -3.67 -23.40
CA ILE A 287 -0.01 -3.41 -23.77
C ILE A 287 0.40 -4.25 -24.98
N ASN A 288 0.03 -5.53 -25.01
CA ASN A 288 0.36 -6.41 -26.14
C ASN A 288 -0.30 -5.92 -27.45
N CYS A 289 -1.55 -5.47 -27.39
CA CYS A 289 -2.29 -4.92 -28.52
C CYS A 289 -1.55 -3.76 -29.20
N ILE A 290 -0.94 -2.86 -28.42
CA ILE A 290 -0.25 -1.69 -28.97
C ILE A 290 1.23 -1.93 -29.30
N SER A 291 1.76 -3.14 -29.05
CA SER A 291 3.20 -3.41 -29.16
C SER A 291 3.75 -3.22 -30.59
N SER A 292 2.91 -3.38 -31.61
CA SER A 292 3.24 -3.14 -33.01
C SER A 292 3.03 -1.68 -33.46
N CYS A 293 2.24 -0.89 -32.73
CA CYS A 293 1.83 0.49 -33.06
C CYS A 293 2.08 1.47 -31.90
N ILE A 294 3.18 1.30 -31.17
CA ILE A 294 3.47 1.96 -29.89
C ILE A 294 3.34 3.49 -29.88
N ASP A 295 3.55 4.15 -31.01
CA ASP A 295 3.41 5.60 -31.14
C ASP A 295 1.97 6.09 -30.87
N ILE A 296 0.97 5.19 -30.89
CA ILE A 296 -0.41 5.48 -30.48
C ILE A 296 -0.50 6.00 -29.04
N LEU A 297 0.45 5.67 -28.16
CA LEU A 297 0.47 6.23 -26.81
C LEU A 297 0.53 7.77 -26.80
N ARG A 298 1.05 8.38 -27.88
CA ARG A 298 1.15 9.84 -28.03
C ARG A 298 -0.15 10.49 -28.47
N THR A 299 -1.14 9.72 -28.92
CA THR A 299 -2.45 10.26 -29.34
C THR A 299 -3.40 10.44 -28.16
N ALA A 300 -3.09 9.85 -27.01
CA ALA A 300 -3.88 9.96 -25.80
C ALA A 300 -4.08 11.42 -25.37
N LYS A 301 -5.34 11.82 -25.17
CA LYS A 301 -5.71 13.20 -24.81
C LYS A 301 -5.36 13.55 -23.36
N ARG A 302 -5.18 12.55 -22.51
CA ARG A 302 -4.83 12.66 -21.09
C ARG A 302 -3.65 11.75 -20.76
N ARG A 303 -2.93 12.08 -19.69
CA ARG A 303 -1.77 11.30 -19.26
C ARG A 303 -2.17 9.87 -18.92
N MET A 304 -1.51 8.91 -19.56
CA MET A 304 -1.71 7.47 -19.33
C MET A 304 -0.71 6.93 -18.30
N ILE A 305 -1.13 5.86 -17.61
CA ILE A 305 -0.25 4.97 -16.86
C ILE A 305 -0.12 3.66 -17.66
N VAL A 306 1.11 3.21 -17.93
CA VAL A 306 1.38 1.94 -18.63
C VAL A 306 2.17 1.05 -17.69
N THR A 307 1.73 -0.19 -17.48
CA THR A 307 2.22 -1.05 -16.39
C THR A 307 2.93 -2.32 -16.88
N PRO A 308 3.96 -2.26 -17.75
CA PRO A 308 4.55 -3.46 -18.30
C PRO A 308 5.38 -4.21 -17.24
N HIS A 309 5.32 -5.54 -17.25
CA HIS A 309 6.39 -6.35 -16.69
C HIS A 309 7.57 -6.42 -17.67
N ILE A 310 8.72 -6.98 -17.25
CA ILE A 310 9.94 -7.04 -18.08
C ILE A 310 9.71 -7.66 -19.47
N GLY A 311 8.95 -8.76 -19.57
CA GLY A 311 8.58 -9.36 -20.86
C GLY A 311 7.74 -8.47 -21.78
N GLU A 312 6.74 -7.74 -21.27
CA GLU A 312 5.95 -6.77 -22.05
C GLU A 312 6.83 -5.59 -22.47
N MET A 313 7.66 -5.08 -21.55
CA MET A 313 8.61 -4.00 -21.84
C MET A 313 9.62 -4.38 -22.92
N SER A 314 10.08 -5.63 -22.91
CA SER A 314 10.96 -6.19 -23.95
C SER A 314 10.33 -6.11 -25.34
N ARG A 315 9.04 -6.42 -25.45
CA ARG A 315 8.28 -6.30 -26.71
C ARG A 315 8.13 -4.84 -27.13
N LEU A 316 7.70 -3.98 -26.19
CA LEU A 316 7.50 -2.54 -26.44
C LEU A 316 8.77 -1.84 -26.92
N CYS A 317 9.91 -2.12 -26.27
CA CYS A 317 11.17 -1.44 -26.57
C CYS A 317 12.03 -2.15 -27.61
N ARG A 318 11.65 -3.38 -28.02
CA ARG A 318 12.48 -4.28 -28.85
C ARG A 318 13.90 -4.46 -28.28
N LYS A 319 13.99 -4.54 -26.95
CA LYS A 319 15.23 -4.80 -26.18
C LYS A 319 15.09 -6.16 -25.49
N SER A 320 16.19 -6.87 -25.26
CA SER A 320 16.16 -8.09 -24.47
C SER A 320 15.83 -7.81 -22.99
N ALA A 321 15.29 -8.80 -22.29
CA ALA A 321 15.05 -8.70 -20.85
C ALA A 321 16.33 -8.40 -20.05
N ALA A 322 17.48 -8.93 -20.48
CA ALA A 322 18.77 -8.70 -19.85
C ALA A 322 19.22 -7.23 -19.98
N GLU A 323 19.04 -6.62 -21.15
CA GLU A 323 19.35 -5.19 -21.36
C GLU A 323 18.45 -4.29 -20.50
N ILE A 324 17.17 -4.63 -20.37
CA ILE A 324 16.24 -3.86 -19.52
C ILE A 324 16.64 -3.99 -18.05
N LYS A 325 16.99 -5.19 -17.59
CA LYS A 325 17.39 -5.44 -16.20
C LYS A 325 18.76 -4.85 -15.84
N ALA A 326 19.64 -4.63 -16.82
CA ALA A 326 20.93 -4.01 -16.58
C ALA A 326 20.81 -2.54 -16.15
N ASP A 327 19.81 -1.82 -16.66
CA ASP A 327 19.51 -0.43 -16.26
C ASP A 327 18.00 -0.13 -16.40
N PRO A 328 17.18 -0.63 -15.46
CA PRO A 328 15.72 -0.50 -15.55
C PRO A 328 15.27 0.95 -15.35
N ILE A 329 16.01 1.74 -14.57
CA ILE A 329 15.72 3.17 -14.32
C ILE A 329 15.85 3.96 -15.62
N ARG A 330 16.98 3.80 -16.33
CA ARG A 330 17.17 4.47 -17.61
C ARG A 330 16.14 4.02 -18.64
N CYS A 331 15.90 2.71 -18.74
CA CYS A 331 14.92 2.17 -19.68
C CYS A 331 13.52 2.76 -19.44
N ALA A 332 13.08 2.79 -18.19
CA ALA A 332 11.78 3.33 -17.80
C ALA A 332 11.69 4.83 -18.07
N LYS A 333 12.72 5.59 -17.70
CA LYS A 333 12.80 7.05 -17.89
C LYS A 333 12.76 7.43 -19.36
N GLU A 334 13.61 6.82 -20.19
CA GLU A 334 13.64 7.06 -21.64
C GLU A 334 12.26 6.78 -22.28
N PHE A 335 11.60 5.70 -21.87
CA PHE A 335 10.28 5.35 -22.39
C PHE A 335 9.20 6.34 -21.98
N ALA A 336 9.12 6.68 -20.68
CA ALA A 336 8.16 7.62 -20.13
C ALA A 336 8.26 8.99 -20.82
N GLN A 337 9.49 9.49 -20.99
CA GLN A 337 9.76 10.76 -21.69
C GLN A 337 9.43 10.67 -23.18
N LYS A 338 9.81 9.58 -23.85
CA LYS A 338 9.58 9.40 -25.29
C LYS A 338 8.09 9.37 -25.65
N TYR A 339 7.26 8.70 -24.86
CA TYR A 339 5.84 8.53 -25.17
C TYR A 339 4.90 9.43 -24.37
N GLY A 340 5.41 10.21 -23.41
CA GLY A 340 4.60 11.13 -22.62
C GLY A 340 3.70 10.45 -21.59
N VAL A 341 4.08 9.24 -21.14
CA VAL A 341 3.31 8.40 -20.22
C VAL A 341 3.99 8.25 -18.86
N VAL A 342 3.20 7.93 -17.83
CA VAL A 342 3.75 7.40 -16.56
C VAL A 342 3.98 5.90 -16.76
N LEU A 343 5.22 5.44 -16.63
CA LEU A 343 5.56 4.04 -16.75
C LEU A 343 5.68 3.41 -15.36
N VAL A 344 5.05 2.26 -15.16
CA VAL A 344 5.24 1.40 -13.99
C VAL A 344 5.89 0.09 -14.45
N LEU A 345 7.22 0.04 -14.42
CA LEU A 345 7.98 -1.14 -14.83
C LEU A 345 8.02 -2.16 -13.68
N LYS A 346 7.20 -3.21 -13.82
CA LYS A 346 6.99 -4.24 -12.79
C LYS A 346 8.16 -5.23 -12.76
N ASP A 347 8.81 -5.32 -11.60
CA ASP A 347 9.70 -6.40 -11.16
C ASP A 347 9.67 -6.43 -9.61
N ALA A 348 10.49 -7.26 -8.97
CA ALA A 348 10.58 -7.33 -7.50
C ALA A 348 10.77 -5.94 -6.86
N ASP A 349 11.64 -5.11 -7.43
CA ASP A 349 11.72 -3.67 -7.20
C ASP A 349 11.06 -2.95 -8.37
N THR A 350 9.93 -2.30 -8.13
CA THR A 350 9.18 -1.63 -9.19
C THR A 350 9.71 -0.23 -9.42
N VAL A 351 9.96 0.13 -10.68
CA VAL A 351 10.40 1.46 -11.11
C VAL A 351 9.21 2.22 -11.68
N ILE A 352 8.95 3.41 -11.16
CA ILE A 352 7.89 4.31 -11.66
C ILE A 352 8.58 5.52 -12.28
N ALA A 353 8.39 5.74 -13.58
CA ALA A 353 9.01 6.86 -14.29
C ALA A 353 7.95 7.79 -14.88
N SER A 354 8.13 9.09 -14.66
CA SER A 354 7.24 10.14 -15.13
C SER A 354 7.82 10.83 -16.38
N PRO A 355 6.97 11.45 -17.23
CA PRO A 355 7.43 12.15 -18.44
C PRO A 355 8.35 13.35 -18.17
N ASP A 356 8.30 13.92 -16.96
CA ASP A 356 9.19 15.00 -16.53
C ASP A 356 10.61 14.50 -16.17
N GLY A 357 10.81 13.18 -16.14
CA GLY A 357 12.07 12.54 -15.80
C GLY A 357 12.23 12.18 -14.32
N THR A 358 11.22 12.43 -13.48
CA THR A 358 11.16 11.97 -12.10
C THR A 358 11.03 10.44 -12.08
N VAL A 359 11.77 9.78 -11.19
CA VAL A 359 11.72 8.32 -11.02
C VAL A 359 11.55 7.96 -9.55
N TYR A 360 10.53 7.16 -9.26
CA TYR A 360 10.30 6.57 -7.95
C TYR A 360 10.62 5.07 -7.93
N LEU A 361 11.06 4.58 -6.78
CA LEU A 361 11.43 3.18 -6.55
C LEU A 361 10.58 2.58 -5.43
N ASN A 362 9.88 1.48 -5.71
CA ASN A 362 9.11 0.77 -4.71
C ASN A 362 9.80 -0.52 -4.27
N THR A 363 9.87 -0.72 -2.96
CA THR A 363 10.43 -1.92 -2.30
C THR A 363 9.42 -2.67 -1.45
N THR A 364 8.18 -2.18 -1.35
CA THR A 364 7.12 -2.93 -0.67
C THR A 364 6.75 -4.19 -1.47
N GLY A 365 6.25 -5.21 -0.78
CA GLY A 365 5.93 -6.49 -1.38
C GLY A 365 7.01 -7.55 -1.20
N ASN A 366 6.65 -8.77 -1.58
CA ASN A 366 7.45 -9.97 -1.37
C ASN A 366 7.26 -10.99 -2.49
N ALA A 367 8.06 -12.05 -2.46
CA ALA A 367 8.10 -13.07 -3.50
C ALA A 367 6.77 -13.84 -3.67
N GLY A 368 5.90 -13.88 -2.65
CA GLY A 368 4.58 -14.52 -2.76
C GLY A 368 3.65 -13.86 -3.77
N MET A 369 3.93 -12.61 -4.14
CA MET A 369 3.20 -11.87 -5.17
C MET A 369 3.53 -12.30 -6.60
N ALA A 370 4.55 -13.15 -6.80
CA ALA A 370 4.91 -13.70 -8.12
C ALA A 370 3.88 -14.76 -8.57
N ARG A 371 2.63 -14.33 -8.79
CA ARG A 371 1.50 -15.15 -9.23
C ARG A 371 0.69 -14.44 -10.30
N GLY A 372 0.08 -15.23 -11.18
CA GLY A 372 -0.94 -14.72 -12.10
C GLY A 372 -2.06 -14.05 -11.30
N GLY A 373 -2.47 -12.87 -11.74
CA GLY A 373 -3.50 -12.06 -11.08
C GLY A 373 -2.98 -10.90 -10.23
N SER A 374 -1.74 -10.93 -9.73
CA SER A 374 -1.21 -9.82 -8.93
C SER A 374 -1.13 -8.52 -9.75
N GLY A 375 -0.77 -8.61 -11.03
CA GLY A 375 -0.79 -7.47 -11.95
C GLY A 375 -2.18 -6.86 -12.13
N ASP A 376 -3.22 -7.70 -12.24
CA ASP A 376 -4.61 -7.26 -12.38
C ASP A 376 -5.08 -6.50 -11.13
N VAL A 377 -4.67 -6.96 -9.94
CA VAL A 377 -4.93 -6.26 -8.67
C VAL A 377 -4.29 -4.87 -8.68
N LEU A 378 -3.01 -4.78 -9.06
CA LEU A 378 -2.32 -3.49 -9.19
C LEU A 378 -3.05 -2.56 -10.18
N ALA A 379 -3.41 -3.06 -11.35
CA ALA A 379 -4.08 -2.27 -12.38
C ALA A 379 -5.43 -1.69 -11.88
N GLY A 380 -6.21 -2.50 -11.15
CA GLY A 380 -7.45 -2.06 -10.51
C GLY A 380 -7.24 -0.97 -9.45
N ILE A 381 -6.21 -1.12 -8.60
CA ILE A 381 -5.85 -0.10 -7.59
C ILE A 381 -5.47 1.22 -8.27
N LEU A 382 -4.59 1.17 -9.27
CA LEU A 382 -4.13 2.34 -10.01
C LEU A 382 -5.30 3.09 -10.65
N ALA A 383 -6.15 2.36 -11.37
CA ALA A 383 -7.28 2.96 -12.06
C ALA A 383 -8.30 3.59 -11.10
N ALA A 384 -8.51 2.99 -9.92
CA ALA A 384 -9.37 3.57 -8.90
C ALA A 384 -8.83 4.89 -8.33
N PHE A 385 -7.52 5.00 -8.09
CA PHE A 385 -6.93 6.25 -7.61
C PHE A 385 -6.96 7.35 -8.67
N VAL A 386 -6.69 7.00 -9.93
CA VAL A 386 -6.82 7.94 -11.04
C VAL A 386 -8.27 8.40 -11.21
N ALA A 387 -9.26 7.49 -11.09
CA ALA A 387 -10.68 7.84 -11.16
C ALA A 387 -11.11 8.83 -10.07
N GLN A 388 -10.49 8.75 -8.88
CA GLN A 388 -10.71 9.69 -7.77
C GLN A 388 -10.08 11.08 -7.99
N GLY A 389 -9.38 11.28 -9.12
CA GLY A 389 -8.76 12.56 -9.47
C GLY A 389 -7.30 12.70 -9.04
N LEU A 390 -6.68 11.63 -8.53
CA LEU A 390 -5.25 11.67 -8.20
C LEU A 390 -4.42 11.76 -9.50
N PRO A 391 -3.44 12.68 -9.60
CA PRO A 391 -2.56 12.75 -10.77
C PRO A 391 -1.86 11.41 -11.04
N ALA A 392 -1.64 11.09 -12.31
CA ALA A 392 -1.18 9.77 -12.76
C ALA A 392 0.13 9.33 -12.08
N GLU A 393 1.07 10.25 -11.87
CA GLU A 393 2.36 10.00 -11.22
C GLU A 393 2.18 9.59 -9.75
N TYR A 394 1.30 10.28 -9.03
CA TYR A 394 0.99 9.98 -7.63
C TYR A 394 0.11 8.74 -7.49
N ALA A 395 -0.83 8.51 -8.42
CA ALA A 395 -1.60 7.29 -8.47
C ALA A 395 -0.71 6.07 -8.69
N ALA A 396 0.28 6.16 -9.59
CA ALA A 396 1.31 5.14 -9.77
C ALA A 396 2.09 4.86 -8.48
N GLY A 397 2.60 5.90 -7.82
CA GLY A 397 3.31 5.78 -6.54
C GLY A 397 2.47 5.12 -5.45
N CYS A 398 1.28 5.66 -5.18
CA CYS A 398 0.35 5.12 -4.19
C CYS A 398 -0.05 3.68 -4.49
N GLY A 399 -0.49 3.40 -5.71
CA GLY A 399 -1.00 2.08 -6.08
C GLY A 399 0.06 1.00 -6.00
N VAL A 400 1.27 1.25 -6.49
CA VAL A 400 2.38 0.28 -6.40
C VAL A 400 2.77 0.05 -4.94
N TYR A 401 2.87 1.11 -4.14
CA TYR A 401 3.25 1.01 -2.74
C TYR A 401 2.24 0.20 -1.93
N LEU A 402 0.94 0.52 -2.08
CA LEU A 402 -0.15 -0.12 -1.35
C LEU A 402 -0.42 -1.54 -1.84
N HIS A 403 -0.22 -1.82 -3.13
CA HIS A 403 -0.23 -3.17 -3.68
C HIS A 403 0.86 -4.04 -3.05
N GLY A 404 2.10 -3.55 -2.95
CA GLY A 404 3.17 -4.27 -2.26
C GLY A 404 2.92 -4.42 -0.76
N ALA A 405 2.40 -3.37 -0.10
CA ALA A 405 2.00 -3.45 1.31
C ALA A 405 0.91 -4.50 1.55
N ALA A 406 -0.06 -4.63 0.63
CA ALA A 406 -1.09 -5.66 0.68
C ALA A 406 -0.48 -7.06 0.51
N GLY A 407 0.52 -7.21 -0.37
CA GLY A 407 1.28 -8.44 -0.50
C GLY A 407 2.00 -8.83 0.79
N ASP A 408 2.66 -7.86 1.44
CA ASP A 408 3.35 -8.07 2.71
C ASP A 408 2.39 -8.48 3.83
N LEU A 409 1.25 -7.80 3.94
CA LEU A 409 0.23 -8.11 4.95
C LEU A 409 -0.43 -9.47 4.70
N ALA A 410 -0.78 -9.81 3.46
CA ALA A 410 -1.33 -11.12 3.11
C ALA A 410 -0.34 -12.26 3.42
N ALA A 411 0.95 -12.06 3.14
CA ALA A 411 2.00 -13.03 3.49
C ALA A 411 2.18 -13.18 5.02
N GLN A 412 1.98 -12.10 5.78
CA GLN A 412 2.02 -12.15 7.25
C GLN A 412 0.81 -12.86 7.86
N GLU A 413 -0.39 -12.69 7.29
CA GLU A 413 -1.62 -13.34 7.76
C GLU A 413 -1.69 -14.82 7.38
N GLY A 414 -1.10 -15.20 6.23
CA GLY A 414 -0.97 -16.58 5.79
C GLY A 414 0.49 -17.00 5.64
N SER A 415 0.96 -16.99 4.39
CA SER A 415 2.37 -17.21 4.05
C SER A 415 2.65 -16.76 2.62
N MET A 416 3.91 -16.50 2.27
CA MET A 416 4.30 -16.22 0.87
C MET A 416 3.96 -17.39 -0.07
N LEU A 417 4.01 -18.64 0.41
CA LEU A 417 3.72 -19.84 -0.37
C LEU A 417 2.21 -20.10 -0.54
N GLY A 418 1.37 -19.59 0.37
CA GLY A 418 -0.08 -19.83 0.34
C GLY A 418 -0.88 -18.67 -0.25
N MET A 419 -0.35 -17.44 -0.19
CA MET A 419 -1.11 -16.25 -0.55
C MET A 419 -1.53 -16.22 -2.02
N LEU A 420 -2.71 -15.65 -2.26
CA LEU A 420 -3.31 -15.40 -3.55
C LEU A 420 -3.57 -13.89 -3.74
N PRO A 421 -3.71 -13.43 -5.00
CA PRO A 421 -4.12 -12.05 -5.27
C PRO A 421 -5.43 -11.64 -4.58
N SER A 422 -6.36 -12.60 -4.37
CA SER A 422 -7.59 -12.37 -3.61
C SER A 422 -7.34 -12.01 -2.15
N ASP A 423 -6.30 -12.56 -1.53
CA ASP A 423 -5.93 -12.26 -0.14
C ASP A 423 -5.38 -10.84 -0.04
N MET A 424 -4.63 -10.41 -1.07
CA MET A 424 -4.16 -9.03 -1.18
C MET A 424 -5.34 -8.06 -1.27
N ILE A 425 -6.35 -8.36 -2.10
CA ILE A 425 -7.57 -7.54 -2.19
C ILE A 425 -8.30 -7.49 -0.85
N ALA A 426 -8.39 -8.63 -0.14
CA ALA A 426 -9.10 -8.72 1.13
C ALA A 426 -8.48 -7.83 2.23
N VAL A 427 -7.16 -7.61 2.20
CA VAL A 427 -6.46 -6.78 3.19
C VAL A 427 -6.34 -5.30 2.80
N LEU A 428 -6.62 -4.91 1.54
CA LEU A 428 -6.55 -3.50 1.10
C LEU A 428 -7.30 -2.52 2.02
N PRO A 429 -8.55 -2.79 2.46
CA PRO A 429 -9.27 -1.86 3.33
C PRO A 429 -8.54 -1.56 4.64
N LYS A 430 -7.84 -2.55 5.22
CA LYS A 430 -7.06 -2.37 6.46
C LYS A 430 -5.93 -1.36 6.24
N LEU A 431 -5.34 -1.36 5.05
CA LEU A 431 -4.23 -0.49 4.68
C LEU A 431 -4.64 0.93 4.33
N TYR A 432 -5.93 1.22 4.14
CA TYR A 432 -6.39 2.58 3.85
C TYR A 432 -6.73 3.40 5.09
N HIS A 433 -6.78 2.75 6.25
CA HIS A 433 -7.16 3.39 7.50
C HIS A 433 -6.20 4.52 7.94
N PHE A 434 -4.92 4.52 7.52
CA PHE A 434 -4.03 5.66 7.81
C PHE A 434 -4.52 6.99 7.24
N ALA A 435 -5.41 6.96 6.23
CA ALA A 435 -5.97 8.14 5.58
C ALA A 435 -7.25 8.64 6.27
N GLU A 436 -7.80 7.86 7.20
CA GLU A 436 -8.88 8.27 8.08
C GLU A 436 -8.23 9.05 9.24
N GLY A 437 -8.43 10.36 9.28
CA GLY A 437 -8.03 11.16 10.43
C GLY A 437 -8.96 10.88 11.62
N ASP A 438 -8.42 10.90 12.84
CA ASP A 438 -9.21 10.90 14.07
C ASP A 438 -10.12 12.13 14.19
#